data_AF-A0A9D6JJS0-F1
#
_entry.id   AF-A0A9D6JJS0-F1
#
_cell.length_a   1.000
_cell.length_b   1.000
_cell.length_c   1.000
_cell.angle_alpha   90.00
_cell.angle_beta   90.00
_cell.angle_gamma   90.00
#
_symmetry.space_group_name_H-M   'P 1'
#
loop_
_entity.id
_entity.type
_entity.pdbx_description
1 polymer ?
#
loop_
_entity_poly.entity_id
_entity_poly.type
_entity_poly.pdbx_seq_one_letter_code
_entity_poly.pdbx_strand_id
1 'polypeptide(L)'
;MTKGLTAHQSTSQITCEICGCAINHPDTLLITDPEYPVCRAFDCRKNLGHKKSMNPALFKAHIAFQRKLHAERINREAKQKKHIEEVTARENKEHKQVLRSVLDNHPALNKNNLHMLVIPSGMTQLTPLQNERLAEYTQHLTNIIKQAADYTCATDVVQDQHYVAHEKLAKLEQQFAKYPALHTISDKVCNLCRGGCCASGKEHAYLSVITMRRYMDNFPAMTQQALVDKYLSHIHTETIEDSCINQTATGCALPRELRSDICNEYYCSALKQYQALQIDRVGTDSALVIQRSATHWNQFNPQVRNDINRVALIDEHKTHIIPVSLPASTGQITR
;
A
#
# COMPACT_ATOMS: atom_id res chain seq x y z
N MET A 1 4.88 71.35 -3.56
CA MET A 1 4.79 70.98 -2.13
C MET A 1 3.45 70.28 -1.96
N THR A 2 3.40 68.96 -1.91
CA THR A 2 3.53 68.18 -0.67
C THR A 2 4.03 66.77 -0.97
N LYS A 3 5.18 66.41 -0.39
CA LYS A 3 5.60 65.03 -0.16
C LYS A 3 4.88 64.55 1.10
N GLY A 4 4.37 63.32 1.10
CA GLY A 4 3.82 62.66 2.30
C GLY A 4 3.81 61.15 2.12
N LEU A 5 4.92 60.50 2.47
CA LEU A 5 5.01 59.52 3.57
C LEU A 5 4.46 58.11 3.24
N THR A 6 5.26 57.36 2.47
CA THR A 6 5.30 55.90 2.56
C THR A 6 6.07 55.50 3.82
N ALA A 7 5.37 54.95 4.81
CA ALA A 7 5.98 54.24 5.95
C ALA A 7 5.43 52.82 6.01
N HIS A 8 5.97 51.92 5.18
CA HIS A 8 5.87 50.49 5.44
C HIS A 8 6.86 50.16 6.58
N GLN A 9 6.38 50.17 7.82
CA GLN A 9 7.10 49.57 8.93
C GLN A 9 7.10 48.05 8.73
N SER A 10 8.25 47.52 8.36
CA SER A 10 8.55 46.08 8.35
C SER A 10 8.54 45.58 9.80
N THR A 11 7.40 45.09 10.29
CA THR A 11 7.33 44.34 11.53
C THR A 11 8.12 43.04 11.38
N SER A 12 9.26 42.94 12.09
CA SER A 12 10.08 41.73 12.11
C SER A 12 9.26 40.56 12.65
N GLN A 13 8.91 39.63 11.77
CA GLN A 13 8.14 38.43 12.13
C GLN A 13 8.98 37.56 13.05
N ILE A 14 8.50 37.32 14.28
CA ILE A 14 9.20 36.48 15.26
C ILE A 14 9.18 35.03 14.77
N THR A 15 10.34 34.38 14.74
CA THR A 15 10.48 32.97 14.33
C THR A 15 10.81 32.07 15.50
N CYS A 16 10.37 30.82 15.44
CA CYS A 16 10.72 29.82 16.44
C CYS A 16 12.21 29.47 16.39
N GLU A 17 12.86 29.53 17.55
CA GLU A 17 14.28 29.27 17.73
C GLU A 17 14.67 27.79 17.54
N ILE A 18 13.72 26.88 17.37
CA ILE A 18 13.98 25.45 17.15
C ILE A 18 13.60 25.04 15.73
N CYS A 19 12.35 25.27 15.33
CA CYS A 19 11.85 24.83 14.03
C CYS A 19 11.91 25.90 12.92
N GLY A 20 12.18 27.16 13.27
CA GLY A 20 12.28 28.27 12.32
C GLY A 20 10.95 28.78 11.75
N CYS A 21 9.80 28.21 12.16
CA CYS A 21 8.51 28.69 11.67
C CYS A 21 8.18 30.09 12.20
N ALA A 22 7.37 30.84 11.44
CA ALA A 22 6.81 32.08 11.94
C ALA A 22 5.88 31.82 13.13
N ILE A 23 6.09 32.56 14.21
CA ILE A 23 5.23 32.55 15.40
C ILE A 23 4.10 33.54 15.14
N ASN A 24 2.86 33.03 15.14
CA ASN A 24 1.68 33.87 14.91
C ASN A 24 1.39 34.76 16.13
N HIS A 25 0.64 35.84 15.95
CA HIS A 25 0.29 36.78 17.03
C HIS A 25 -0.36 36.14 18.28
N PRO A 26 -1.17 35.08 18.20
CA PRO A 26 -1.66 34.39 19.39
C PRO A 26 -0.57 33.57 20.12
N ASP A 27 0.49 33.20 19.42
CA ASP A 27 1.59 32.38 19.95
C ASP A 27 2.65 33.24 20.63
N THR A 28 2.82 34.49 20.19
CA THR A 28 3.73 35.45 20.82
C THR A 28 3.33 35.75 22.26
N LEU A 29 2.03 35.78 22.56
CA LEU A 29 1.49 35.92 23.92
C LEU A 29 1.80 34.74 24.85
N LEU A 30 2.22 33.59 24.29
CA LEU A 30 2.58 32.39 25.04
C LEU A 30 4.09 32.14 25.08
N ILE A 31 4.90 33.08 24.60
CA ILE A 31 6.35 33.01 24.72
C ILE A 31 6.71 33.24 26.19
N THR A 32 7.18 32.19 26.85
CA THR A 32 7.62 32.23 28.26
C THR A 32 9.07 32.67 28.42
N ASP A 33 9.84 32.66 27.33
CA ASP A 33 11.26 32.99 27.30
C ASP A 33 11.58 33.83 26.05
N PRO A 34 11.74 35.16 26.21
CA PRO A 34 12.02 36.06 25.08
C PRO A 34 13.38 35.81 24.42
N GLU A 35 14.34 35.21 25.14
CA GLU A 35 15.67 34.88 24.62
C GLU A 35 15.62 33.69 23.66
N TYR A 36 14.69 32.75 23.88
CA TYR A 36 14.47 31.56 23.05
C TYR A 36 12.98 31.43 22.69
N PRO A 37 12.46 32.26 21.76
CA PRO A 37 11.06 32.19 21.36
C PRO A 37 10.77 30.85 20.67
N VAL A 38 9.81 30.07 21.18
CA VAL A 38 9.42 28.77 20.60
C VAL A 38 7.94 28.71 20.26
N CYS A 39 7.59 28.00 19.17
CA CYS A 39 6.20 27.81 18.76
C CYS A 39 5.44 26.84 19.71
N ARG A 40 4.15 26.63 19.43
CA ARG A 40 3.30 25.71 20.21
C ARG A 40 3.58 24.22 19.99
N ALA A 41 4.40 23.85 19.02
CA ALA A 41 4.71 22.44 18.75
C ALA A 41 5.32 21.78 20.00
N PHE A 42 4.81 20.60 20.34
CA PHE A 42 5.21 19.85 21.52
C PHE A 42 6.74 19.68 21.60
N ASP A 43 7.37 19.28 20.50
CA ASP A 43 8.83 19.08 20.43
C ASP A 43 9.61 20.36 20.69
N CYS A 44 9.14 21.51 20.21
CA CYS A 44 9.79 22.80 20.44
C CYS A 44 9.69 23.22 21.91
N ARG A 45 8.53 23.02 22.54
CA ARG A 45 8.34 23.31 23.97
C ARG A 45 9.12 22.37 24.88
N LYS A 46 9.14 21.08 24.55
CA LYS A 46 9.94 20.07 25.27
C LYS A 46 11.43 20.45 25.26
N ASN A 47 11.94 20.86 24.10
CA ASN A 47 13.32 21.29 23.96
C ASN A 47 13.64 22.57 24.76
N LEU A 48 12.72 23.55 24.80
CA LEU A 48 12.86 24.72 25.70
C LEU A 48 12.87 24.31 27.18
N GLY A 49 12.07 23.31 27.56
CA GLY A 49 12.01 22.79 28.93
C GLY A 49 13.35 22.33 29.50
N HIS A 50 14.28 21.88 28.63
CA HIS A 50 15.63 21.48 29.05
C HIS A 50 16.51 22.65 29.54
N LYS A 51 16.11 23.91 29.30
CA LYS A 51 16.85 25.09 29.81
C LYS A 51 17.02 25.06 31.32
N LYS A 52 16.01 24.56 32.05
CA LYS A 52 16.01 24.52 33.52
C LYS A 52 16.98 23.49 34.11
N SER A 53 17.37 22.47 33.34
CA SER A 53 18.18 21.34 33.83
C SER A 53 19.58 21.27 33.23
N MET A 54 19.92 22.16 32.28
CA MET A 54 21.21 22.15 31.57
C MET A 54 22.05 23.38 31.93
N ASN A 55 23.38 23.22 31.90
CA ASN A 55 24.30 24.36 31.93
C ASN A 55 24.01 25.29 30.72
N PRO A 56 24.03 26.63 30.87
CA PRO A 56 23.70 27.56 29.78
C PRO A 56 24.48 27.35 28.48
N ALA A 57 25.78 27.04 28.55
CA ALA A 57 26.61 26.81 27.36
C ALA A 57 26.17 25.51 26.64
N LEU A 58 25.86 24.46 27.40
CA LEU A 58 25.34 23.20 26.87
C LEU A 58 23.93 23.38 26.30
N PHE A 59 23.08 24.17 26.94
CA PHE A 59 21.74 24.46 26.43
C PHE A 59 21.78 25.19 25.08
N LYS A 60 22.65 26.20 24.95
CA LYS A 60 22.86 26.91 23.68
C LYS A 60 23.33 25.96 22.56
N ALA A 61 24.28 25.07 22.87
CA ALA A 61 24.73 24.05 21.93
C ALA A 61 23.62 23.05 21.57
N HIS A 62 22.80 22.64 22.54
CA HIS A 62 21.63 21.78 22.34
C HIS A 62 20.62 22.40 21.37
N ILE A 63 20.24 23.66 21.60
CA ILE A 63 19.31 24.37 20.69
C ILE A 63 19.88 24.50 19.29
N ALA A 64 21.17 24.85 19.13
CA ALA A 64 21.82 24.91 17.83
C ALA A 64 21.80 23.54 17.12
N PHE A 65 22.03 22.45 17.85
CA PHE A 65 21.94 21.10 17.32
C PHE A 65 20.51 20.73 16.88
N GLN A 66 19.49 21.04 17.70
CA GLN A 66 18.08 20.80 17.36
C GLN A 66 17.63 21.60 16.13
N ARG A 67 18.06 22.86 16.00
CA ARG A 67 17.84 23.69 14.80
C ARG A 67 18.40 23.01 13.56
N LYS A 68 19.64 22.50 13.65
CA LYS A 68 20.29 21.79 12.54
C LYS A 68 19.50 20.53 12.15
N LEU A 69 19.13 19.69 13.12
CA LEU A 69 18.32 18.49 12.87
C LEU A 69 16.98 18.81 12.22
N HIS A 70 16.31 19.86 12.68
CA HIS A 70 15.03 20.29 12.13
C HIS A 70 15.16 20.79 10.68
N ALA A 71 16.17 21.61 10.41
CA ALA A 71 16.47 22.09 9.06
C ALA A 71 16.80 20.92 8.12
N GLU A 72 17.59 19.94 8.57
CA GLU A 72 17.89 18.73 7.82
C GLU A 72 16.63 17.88 7.55
N ARG A 73 15.70 17.79 8.52
CA ARG A 73 14.41 17.11 8.32
C ARG A 73 13.56 17.82 7.28
N ILE A 74 13.34 19.14 7.40
CA ILE A 74 12.59 19.93 6.41
C ILE A 74 13.20 19.74 5.02
N ASN A 75 14.52 19.86 4.91
CA ASN A 75 15.20 19.72 3.62
C ASN A 75 15.03 18.32 3.04
N ARG A 76 15.07 17.26 3.86
CA ARG A 76 14.78 15.89 3.42
C ARG A 76 13.33 15.71 2.98
N GLU A 77 12.37 16.20 3.75
CA GLU A 77 10.95 16.14 3.41
C GLU A 77 10.63 16.92 2.12
N ALA A 78 11.21 18.12 1.96
CA ALA A 78 11.06 18.92 0.75
C ALA A 78 11.68 18.23 -0.48
N LYS A 79 12.87 17.64 -0.34
CA LYS A 79 13.49 16.83 -1.40
C LYS A 79 12.64 15.61 -1.74
N GLN A 80 12.14 14.89 -0.73
CA GLN A 80 11.28 13.72 -0.92
C GLN A 80 9.97 14.09 -1.63
N LYS A 81 9.32 15.18 -1.21
CA LYS A 81 8.09 15.68 -1.82
C LYS A 81 8.31 16.05 -3.28
N LYS A 82 9.36 16.81 -3.58
CA LYS A 82 9.72 17.17 -4.96
C LYS A 82 9.99 15.92 -5.81
N HIS A 83 10.72 14.95 -5.27
CA HIS A 83 10.96 13.67 -5.96
C HIS A 83 9.66 12.92 -6.26
N ILE A 84 8.75 12.80 -5.29
CA ILE A 84 7.44 12.17 -5.49
C ILE A 84 6.64 12.88 -6.57
N GLU A 85 6.62 14.22 -6.58
CA GLU A 85 5.93 15.02 -7.59
C GLU A 85 6.51 14.80 -9.00
N GLU A 86 7.83 14.79 -9.13
CA GLU A 86 8.53 14.54 -10.41
C GLU A 86 8.26 13.13 -10.95
N VAL A 87 8.37 12.11 -10.09
CA VAL A 87 8.07 10.71 -10.46
C VAL A 87 6.61 10.56 -10.87
N THR A 88 5.68 11.08 -10.07
CA THR A 88 4.23 11.03 -10.35
C THR A 88 3.90 11.74 -11.67
N ALA A 89 4.49 12.90 -11.95
CA ALA A 89 4.27 13.64 -13.18
C ALA A 89 4.78 12.86 -14.41
N ARG A 90 5.97 12.25 -14.31
CA ARG A 90 6.53 11.40 -15.37
C ARG A 90 5.63 10.19 -15.63
N GLU A 91 5.26 9.45 -14.60
CA GLU A 91 4.41 8.26 -14.73
C GLU A 91 3.04 8.59 -15.32
N ASN A 92 2.43 9.68 -14.88
CA ASN A 92 1.16 10.16 -15.44
C ASN A 92 1.25 10.52 -16.92
N LYS A 93 2.40 11.02 -17.40
CA LYS A 93 2.62 11.29 -18.82
C LYS A 93 2.65 9.98 -19.62
N GLU A 94 3.35 8.97 -19.13
CA GLU A 94 3.41 7.64 -19.75
C GLU A 94 2.04 6.95 -19.74
N HIS A 95 1.31 7.02 -18.62
CA HIS A 95 -0.06 6.47 -18.52
C HIS A 95 -0.99 7.08 -19.57
N LYS A 96 -0.92 8.41 -19.77
CA LYS A 96 -1.70 9.10 -20.81
C LYS A 96 -1.30 8.67 -22.23
N GLN A 97 -0.01 8.42 -22.47
CA GLN A 97 0.47 7.93 -23.76
C GLN A 97 -0.07 6.51 -24.05
N VAL A 98 -0.01 5.62 -23.07
CA VAL A 98 -0.58 4.27 -23.17
C VAL A 98 -2.08 4.34 -23.42
N LEU A 99 -2.83 5.12 -22.61
CA LEU A 99 -4.27 5.28 -22.79
C LEU A 99 -4.62 5.78 -24.19
N ARG A 100 -3.91 6.79 -24.71
CA ARG A 100 -4.12 7.31 -26.05
C ARG A 100 -3.88 6.24 -27.11
N SER A 101 -2.75 5.53 -27.03
CA SER A 101 -2.41 4.44 -27.96
C SER A 101 -3.48 3.34 -27.96
N VAL A 102 -4.00 2.98 -26.79
CA VAL A 102 -5.08 1.98 -26.68
C VAL A 102 -6.37 2.48 -27.32
N LEU A 103 -6.78 3.72 -27.04
CA LEU A 103 -7.98 4.29 -27.64
C LEU A 103 -7.86 4.42 -29.17
N ASP A 104 -6.70 4.80 -29.68
CA ASP A 104 -6.45 4.93 -31.13
C ASP A 104 -6.51 3.57 -31.85
N ASN A 105 -6.15 2.47 -31.18
CA ASN A 105 -6.14 1.11 -31.75
C ASN A 105 -7.41 0.29 -31.45
N HIS A 106 -8.30 0.78 -30.59
CA HIS A 106 -9.54 0.08 -30.20
C HIS A 106 -10.76 1.00 -30.31
N PRO A 107 -11.34 1.19 -31.51
CA PRO A 107 -12.41 2.16 -31.76
C PRO A 107 -13.70 1.97 -30.96
N ALA A 108 -13.95 0.76 -30.46
CA ALA A 108 -15.09 0.46 -29.58
C ALA A 108 -14.92 1.03 -28.16
N LEU A 109 -13.70 1.39 -27.77
CA LEU A 109 -13.38 1.95 -26.47
C LEU A 109 -13.36 3.48 -26.52
N ASN A 110 -13.83 4.09 -25.45
CA ASN A 110 -13.82 5.52 -25.22
C ASN A 110 -13.74 5.80 -23.71
N LYS A 111 -13.65 7.07 -23.32
CA LYS A 111 -13.49 7.46 -21.91
C LYS A 111 -14.68 7.12 -21.03
N ASN A 112 -15.85 6.80 -21.60
CA ASN A 112 -17.05 6.50 -20.83
C ASN A 112 -17.17 5.01 -20.50
N ASN A 113 -16.53 4.14 -21.30
CA ASN A 113 -16.59 2.67 -21.17
C ASN A 113 -15.22 2.01 -20.90
N LEU A 114 -14.19 2.81 -20.62
CA LEU A 114 -12.83 2.36 -20.29
C LEU A 114 -12.31 3.11 -19.07
N HIS A 115 -11.94 2.38 -18.02
CA HIS A 115 -11.27 2.94 -16.83
C HIS A 115 -9.83 2.47 -16.75
N MET A 116 -8.92 3.40 -16.51
CA MET A 116 -7.50 3.09 -16.39
C MET A 116 -7.15 2.79 -14.92
N LEU A 117 -6.55 1.62 -14.67
CA LEU A 117 -6.03 1.22 -13.38
C LEU A 117 -4.52 1.09 -13.47
N VAL A 118 -3.81 1.68 -12.51
CA VAL A 118 -2.36 1.49 -12.38
C VAL A 118 -2.12 0.58 -11.18
N ILE A 119 -1.48 -0.57 -11.42
CA ILE A 119 -1.21 -1.56 -10.38
C ILE A 119 0.30 -1.80 -10.25
N PRO A 120 0.78 -2.14 -9.04
CA PRO A 120 2.15 -2.59 -8.88
C PRO A 120 2.34 -3.99 -9.49
N SER A 121 3.59 -4.41 -9.59
CA SER A 121 3.95 -5.80 -9.75
C SER A 121 4.37 -6.37 -8.40
N GLY A 122 3.95 -7.59 -8.13
CA GLY A 122 4.58 -8.43 -7.13
C GLY A 122 5.98 -8.84 -7.58
N MET A 123 6.70 -9.42 -6.62
CA MET A 123 7.98 -10.06 -6.89
C MET A 123 7.77 -11.17 -7.92
N THR A 124 8.72 -11.36 -8.82
CA THR A 124 8.59 -12.33 -9.92
C THR A 124 9.67 -13.40 -9.90
N GLN A 125 10.63 -13.29 -8.98
CA GLN A 125 11.72 -14.24 -8.85
C GLN A 125 11.19 -15.54 -8.25
N LEU A 126 11.15 -16.58 -9.09
CA LEU A 126 10.81 -17.93 -8.67
C LEU A 126 12.05 -18.62 -8.14
N THR A 127 11.88 -19.32 -7.03
CA THR A 127 12.91 -20.14 -6.41
C THR A 127 12.31 -21.51 -6.11
N PRO A 128 13.10 -22.60 -6.18
CA PRO A 128 12.70 -23.88 -5.65
C PRO A 128 12.26 -23.73 -4.20
N LEU A 129 11.15 -24.36 -3.83
CA LEU A 129 10.63 -24.31 -2.47
C LEU A 129 11.68 -24.87 -1.51
N GLN A 130 12.10 -24.03 -0.56
CA GLN A 130 13.03 -24.42 0.49
C GLN A 130 12.31 -25.27 1.54
N ASN A 131 12.96 -26.35 2.00
CA ASN A 131 12.39 -27.24 3.02
C ASN A 131 12.04 -26.52 4.32
N GLU A 132 12.83 -25.51 4.70
CA GLU A 132 12.59 -24.69 5.89
C GLU A 132 11.25 -23.94 5.79
N ARG A 133 10.98 -23.28 4.66
CA ARG A 133 9.71 -22.57 4.43
C ARG A 133 8.51 -23.51 4.49
N LEU A 134 8.64 -24.70 3.90
CA LEU A 134 7.59 -25.71 3.96
C LEU A 134 7.35 -26.19 5.40
N ALA A 135 8.42 -26.40 6.17
CA ALA A 135 8.33 -26.78 7.57
C ALA A 135 7.66 -25.70 8.43
N GLU A 136 8.04 -24.43 8.25
CA GLU A 136 7.42 -23.28 8.94
C GLU A 136 5.94 -23.16 8.62
N TYR A 137 5.55 -23.27 7.34
CA TYR A 137 4.14 -23.22 6.95
C TYR A 137 3.35 -24.39 7.53
N THR A 138 3.91 -25.60 7.46
CA THR A 138 3.28 -26.81 8.04
C THR A 138 3.09 -26.63 9.54
N GLN A 139 4.12 -26.17 10.26
CA GLN A 139 4.04 -25.92 11.69
C GLN A 139 3.00 -24.84 12.03
N HIS A 140 2.96 -23.74 11.27
CA HIS A 140 1.95 -22.70 11.44
C HIS A 140 0.54 -23.26 11.28
N LEU A 141 0.28 -23.98 10.18
CA LEU A 141 -1.01 -24.63 9.90
C LEU A 141 -1.43 -25.57 11.02
N THR A 142 -0.56 -26.50 11.41
CA THR A 142 -0.84 -27.46 12.49
C THR A 142 -1.19 -26.72 13.79
N ASN A 143 -0.45 -25.66 14.13
CA ASN A 143 -0.70 -24.87 15.34
C ASN A 143 -2.06 -24.18 15.32
N ILE A 144 -2.40 -23.46 14.23
CA ILE A 144 -3.68 -22.73 14.16
C ILE A 144 -4.88 -23.67 14.02
N ILE A 145 -4.71 -24.84 13.38
CA ILE A 145 -5.76 -25.87 13.25
C ILE A 145 -6.01 -26.53 14.60
N LYS A 146 -4.95 -26.86 15.35
CA LYS A 146 -5.06 -27.40 16.70
C LYS A 146 -5.78 -26.43 17.62
N GLN A 147 -5.36 -25.16 17.64
CA GLN A 147 -6.02 -24.11 18.42
C GLN A 147 -7.49 -23.92 18.02
N ALA A 148 -7.81 -23.99 16.72
CA ALA A 148 -9.19 -23.88 16.27
C ALA A 148 -10.07 -25.04 16.79
N ALA A 149 -9.51 -26.23 16.95
CA ALA A 149 -10.25 -27.36 17.51
C ALA A 149 -10.62 -27.19 18.99
N ASP A 150 -9.93 -26.30 19.73
CA ASP A 150 -10.26 -25.99 21.12
C ASP A 150 -11.53 -25.12 21.25
N TYR A 151 -11.99 -24.53 20.15
CA TYR A 151 -13.23 -23.74 20.09
C TYR A 151 -14.40 -24.58 19.54
N THR A 152 -15.59 -24.38 20.10
CA THR A 152 -16.82 -25.04 19.63
C THR A 152 -17.27 -24.51 18.27
N CYS A 153 -17.21 -23.18 18.09
CA CYS A 153 -17.57 -22.53 16.82
C CYS A 153 -16.80 -21.22 16.61
N ALA A 154 -16.89 -20.67 15.40
CA ALA A 154 -16.16 -19.48 14.99
C ALA A 154 -16.50 -18.21 15.79
N THR A 155 -17.71 -18.10 16.35
CA THR A 155 -18.10 -16.94 17.17
C THR A 155 -17.42 -16.92 18.53
N ASP A 156 -16.86 -18.05 18.98
CA ASP A 156 -16.18 -18.17 20.28
C ASP A 156 -14.70 -17.74 20.21
N VAL A 157 -14.15 -17.61 19.01
CA VAL A 157 -12.74 -17.24 18.81
C VAL A 157 -12.53 -15.78 19.20
N VAL A 158 -11.37 -15.49 19.79
CA VAL A 158 -10.99 -14.12 20.20
C VAL A 158 -11.08 -13.15 19.04
N GLN A 159 -11.74 -12.01 19.26
CA GLN A 159 -11.88 -10.97 18.26
C GLN A 159 -10.53 -10.25 18.05
N ASP A 160 -9.97 -10.43 16.86
CA ASP A 160 -8.75 -9.79 16.40
C ASP A 160 -8.96 -9.16 15.02
N GLN A 161 -7.87 -8.74 14.38
CA GLN A 161 -7.90 -8.20 13.02
C GLN A 161 -8.47 -9.18 11.97
N HIS A 162 -8.32 -10.50 12.17
CA HIS A 162 -8.85 -11.51 11.27
C HIS A 162 -10.36 -11.68 11.45
N TYR A 163 -10.88 -11.47 12.66
CA TYR A 163 -12.32 -11.40 12.90
C TYR A 163 -12.95 -10.23 12.13
N VAL A 164 -12.38 -9.02 12.25
CA VAL A 164 -12.87 -7.82 11.55
C VAL A 164 -12.82 -7.98 10.03
N ALA A 165 -11.78 -8.66 9.50
CA ALA A 165 -11.66 -8.92 8.07
C ALA A 165 -12.84 -9.73 7.52
N HIS A 166 -13.42 -10.61 8.33
CA HIS A 166 -14.58 -11.39 7.94
C HIS A 166 -15.84 -10.56 7.72
N GLU A 167 -16.13 -9.64 8.62
CA GLU A 167 -17.33 -8.80 8.52
C GLU A 167 -17.29 -7.92 7.27
N LYS A 168 -16.10 -7.44 6.93
CA LYS A 168 -15.84 -6.69 5.70
C LYS A 168 -15.92 -7.58 4.47
N LEU A 169 -15.36 -8.79 4.52
CA LEU A 169 -15.51 -9.78 3.44
C LEU A 169 -16.98 -10.10 3.19
N ALA A 170 -17.79 -10.29 4.23
CA ALA A 170 -19.22 -10.56 4.07
C ALA A 170 -19.95 -9.42 3.33
N LYS A 171 -19.63 -8.16 3.63
CA LYS A 171 -20.18 -6.99 2.90
C LYS A 171 -19.72 -6.96 1.44
N LEU A 172 -18.46 -7.30 1.19
CA LEU A 172 -17.89 -7.36 -0.15
C LEU A 172 -18.51 -8.49 -0.99
N GLU A 173 -18.70 -9.67 -0.41
CA GLU A 173 -19.37 -10.81 -1.07
C GLU A 173 -20.84 -10.47 -1.40
N GLN A 174 -21.55 -9.74 -0.54
CA GLN A 174 -22.89 -9.21 -0.85
C GLN A 174 -22.86 -8.26 -2.06
N GLN A 175 -21.86 -7.39 -2.12
CA GLN A 175 -21.68 -6.50 -3.27
C GLN A 175 -21.37 -7.30 -4.56
N PHE A 176 -20.51 -8.31 -4.49
CA PHE A 176 -20.19 -9.15 -5.65
C PHE A 176 -21.33 -10.05 -6.10
N ALA A 177 -22.18 -10.50 -5.17
CA ALA A 177 -23.42 -11.18 -5.52
C ALA A 177 -24.36 -10.26 -6.34
N LYS A 178 -24.37 -8.95 -6.03
CA LYS A 178 -25.13 -7.94 -6.79
C LYS A 178 -24.46 -7.60 -8.13
N TYR A 179 -23.13 -7.62 -8.21
CA TYR A 179 -22.35 -7.29 -9.42
C TYR A 179 -21.28 -8.36 -9.76
N PRO A 180 -21.65 -9.52 -10.33
CA PRO A 180 -20.72 -10.63 -10.57
C PRO A 180 -19.58 -10.30 -11.54
N ALA A 181 -19.84 -9.51 -12.58
CA ALA A 181 -18.83 -9.07 -13.54
C ALA A 181 -17.71 -8.25 -12.86
N LEU A 182 -18.06 -7.45 -11.85
CA LEU A 182 -17.10 -6.68 -11.07
C LEU A 182 -16.17 -7.61 -10.26
N HIS A 183 -16.70 -8.72 -9.73
CA HIS A 183 -15.89 -9.73 -9.05
C HIS A 183 -14.88 -10.36 -10.01
N THR A 184 -15.34 -10.80 -11.19
CA THR A 184 -14.49 -11.41 -12.21
C THR A 184 -13.36 -10.49 -12.66
N ILE A 185 -13.64 -9.20 -12.91
CA ILE A 185 -12.61 -8.23 -13.28
C ILE A 185 -11.65 -8.00 -12.10
N SER A 186 -12.15 -7.90 -10.88
CA SER A 186 -11.31 -7.72 -9.69
C SER A 186 -10.31 -8.86 -9.53
N ASP A 187 -10.74 -10.12 -9.72
CA ASP A 187 -9.86 -11.29 -9.66
C ASP A 187 -8.81 -11.28 -10.79
N LYS A 188 -9.21 -10.93 -12.02
CA LYS A 188 -8.28 -10.80 -13.15
C LYS A 188 -7.21 -9.72 -12.89
N VAL A 189 -7.60 -8.57 -12.34
CA VAL A 189 -6.67 -7.48 -11.96
C VAL A 189 -5.71 -7.94 -10.85
N CYS A 190 -6.21 -8.61 -9.82
CA CYS A 190 -5.38 -9.16 -8.74
C CYS A 190 -4.38 -10.21 -9.25
N ASN A 191 -4.80 -11.09 -10.17
CA ASN A 191 -3.93 -12.10 -10.77
C ASN A 191 -2.81 -11.46 -11.62
N LEU A 192 -3.08 -10.36 -12.31
CA LEU A 192 -2.03 -9.62 -13.03
C LEU A 192 -0.97 -9.07 -12.07
N CYS A 193 -1.38 -8.57 -10.90
CA CYS A 193 -0.49 -8.03 -9.88
C CYS A 193 0.48 -9.08 -9.30
N ARG A 194 0.14 -10.38 -9.30
CA ARG A 194 0.99 -11.47 -8.78
C ARG A 194 1.48 -11.25 -7.34
N GLY A 195 0.58 -10.81 -6.46
CA GLY A 195 0.88 -10.71 -5.04
C GLY A 195 1.65 -9.45 -4.61
N GLY A 196 1.68 -8.38 -5.41
CA GLY A 196 2.30 -7.11 -5.01
C GLY A 196 1.76 -6.51 -3.71
N CYS A 197 0.54 -6.87 -3.31
CA CYS A 197 -0.06 -6.48 -2.03
C CYS A 197 -0.07 -7.60 -0.98
N CYS A 198 0.20 -8.85 -1.36
CA CYS A 198 0.10 -10.02 -0.47
C CYS A 198 1.46 -10.62 -0.10
N ALA A 199 2.57 -10.00 -0.52
CA ALA A 199 3.93 -10.49 -0.29
C ALA A 199 4.26 -10.69 1.21
N SER A 200 3.72 -9.84 2.07
CA SER A 200 3.90 -9.92 3.53
C SER A 200 3.20 -11.10 4.20
N GLY A 201 2.48 -11.95 3.45
CA GLY A 201 1.87 -13.17 3.98
C GLY A 201 2.87 -14.28 4.30
N LYS A 202 4.07 -14.27 3.70
CA LYS A 202 5.18 -15.20 4.02
C LYS A 202 4.73 -16.67 4.20
N GLU A 203 5.27 -17.37 5.18
CA GLU A 203 4.95 -18.76 5.54
C GLU A 203 3.69 -18.87 6.41
N HIS A 204 2.96 -17.78 6.68
CA HIS A 204 1.72 -17.86 7.46
C HIS A 204 0.45 -17.64 6.59
N ALA A 205 0.62 -17.09 5.38
CA ALA A 205 -0.44 -16.79 4.41
C ALA A 205 -1.64 -16.01 4.97
N TYR A 206 -1.40 -15.23 6.04
CA TYR A 206 -2.44 -14.59 6.88
C TYR A 206 -3.51 -15.55 7.43
N LEU A 207 -3.27 -16.85 7.39
CA LEU A 207 -4.16 -17.86 7.95
C LEU A 207 -4.10 -17.77 9.48
N SER A 208 -5.26 -17.88 10.11
CA SER A 208 -5.43 -17.71 11.54
C SER A 208 -6.40 -18.74 12.11
N VAL A 209 -6.47 -18.82 13.44
CA VAL A 209 -7.37 -19.72 14.17
C VAL A 209 -8.83 -19.56 13.71
N ILE A 210 -9.32 -18.32 13.59
CA ILE A 210 -10.69 -18.06 13.13
C ILE A 210 -10.93 -18.56 11.69
N THR A 211 -9.93 -18.45 10.81
CA THR A 211 -10.03 -18.96 9.43
C THR A 211 -10.24 -20.47 9.43
N MET A 212 -9.46 -21.20 10.24
CA MET A 212 -9.58 -22.66 10.35
C MET A 212 -10.89 -23.07 11.01
N ARG A 213 -11.29 -22.39 12.08
CA ARG A 213 -12.53 -22.70 12.82
C ARG A 213 -13.75 -22.57 11.92
N ARG A 214 -13.86 -21.50 11.13
CA ARG A 214 -14.94 -21.34 10.14
C ARG A 214 -14.94 -22.45 9.09
N TYR A 215 -13.77 -22.83 8.62
CA TYR A 215 -13.67 -23.94 7.67
C TYR A 215 -14.19 -25.24 8.29
N MET A 216 -13.79 -25.54 9.52
CA MET A 216 -14.26 -26.72 10.25
C MET A 216 -15.77 -26.67 10.54
N ASP A 217 -16.33 -25.50 10.83
CA ASP A 217 -17.77 -25.33 11.05
C ASP A 217 -18.58 -25.64 9.77
N ASN A 218 -18.05 -25.25 8.60
CA ASN A 218 -18.65 -25.55 7.30
C ASN A 218 -18.44 -27.00 6.84
N PHE A 219 -17.44 -27.69 7.39
CA PHE A 219 -17.10 -29.08 7.05
C PHE A 219 -16.86 -29.94 8.30
N PRO A 220 -17.90 -30.27 9.10
CA PRO A 220 -17.73 -30.92 10.41
C PRO A 220 -17.08 -32.31 10.36
N ALA A 221 -17.13 -33.00 9.22
CA ALA A 221 -16.49 -34.30 9.03
C ALA A 221 -14.97 -34.21 8.72
N MET A 222 -14.44 -33.00 8.51
CA MET A 222 -13.03 -32.78 8.20
C MET A 222 -12.16 -33.00 9.43
N THR A 223 -11.19 -33.90 9.35
CA THR A 223 -10.22 -34.07 10.43
C THR A 223 -9.15 -32.97 10.39
N GLN A 224 -8.49 -32.72 11.52
CA GLN A 224 -7.39 -31.75 11.59
C GLN A 224 -6.27 -32.09 10.59
N GLN A 225 -5.88 -33.36 10.51
CA GLN A 225 -4.83 -33.81 9.58
C GLN A 225 -5.28 -33.65 8.12
N ALA A 226 -6.51 -34.03 7.78
CA ALA A 226 -7.03 -33.86 6.42
C ALA A 226 -7.08 -32.38 6.01
N LEU A 227 -7.34 -31.47 6.96
CA LEU A 227 -7.28 -30.04 6.69
C LEU A 227 -5.84 -29.57 6.43
N VAL A 228 -4.86 -30.00 7.22
CA VAL A 228 -3.43 -29.72 6.94
C VAL A 228 -3.06 -30.21 5.54
N ASP A 229 -3.33 -31.48 5.24
CA ASP A 229 -2.99 -32.10 3.95
C ASP A 229 -3.65 -31.36 2.78
N LYS A 230 -4.88 -30.88 2.98
CA LYS A 230 -5.59 -30.06 1.98
C LYS A 230 -4.84 -28.77 1.65
N TYR A 231 -4.36 -28.03 2.65
CA TYR A 231 -3.55 -26.83 2.41
C TYR A 231 -2.21 -27.17 1.75
N LEU A 232 -1.52 -28.21 2.23
CA LEU A 232 -0.22 -28.63 1.68
C LEU A 232 -0.33 -29.10 0.22
N SER A 233 -1.47 -29.66 -0.19
CA SER A 233 -1.71 -30.07 -1.58
C SER A 233 -1.70 -28.91 -2.59
N HIS A 234 -1.84 -27.66 -2.13
CA HIS A 234 -1.78 -26.47 -2.96
C HIS A 234 -0.37 -25.83 -3.03
N ILE A 235 0.60 -26.37 -2.30
CA ILE A 235 1.97 -25.85 -2.32
C ILE A 235 2.70 -26.34 -3.58
N HIS A 236 3.21 -25.38 -4.34
CA HIS A 236 3.95 -25.66 -5.56
C HIS A 236 5.43 -25.90 -5.25
N THR A 237 6.11 -26.67 -6.12
CA THR A 237 7.55 -26.92 -6.07
C THR A 237 8.42 -25.67 -6.25
N GLU A 238 7.84 -24.60 -6.80
CA GLU A 238 8.50 -23.31 -7.02
C GLU A 238 7.61 -22.21 -6.46
N THR A 239 8.21 -21.32 -5.67
CA THR A 239 7.49 -20.21 -5.02
C THR A 239 8.21 -18.91 -5.28
N ILE A 240 7.48 -17.81 -5.18
CA ILE A 240 8.08 -16.47 -5.28
C ILE A 240 8.93 -16.22 -4.03
N GLU A 241 10.18 -15.82 -4.23
CA GLU A 241 11.11 -15.42 -3.16
C GLU A 241 10.57 -14.19 -2.40
N ASP A 242 10.81 -14.13 -1.08
CA ASP A 242 10.38 -13.03 -0.20
C ASP A 242 8.88 -12.67 -0.27
N SER A 243 8.04 -13.64 -0.66
CA SER A 243 6.59 -13.50 -0.78
C SER A 243 5.85 -14.57 0.02
N CYS A 244 4.52 -14.53 0.00
CA CYS A 244 3.68 -15.57 0.56
C CYS A 244 3.96 -16.93 -0.11
N ILE A 245 4.10 -17.99 0.68
CA ILE A 245 4.45 -19.35 0.20
C ILE A 245 3.47 -19.89 -0.86
N ASN A 246 2.22 -19.43 -0.84
CA ASN A 246 1.19 -19.82 -1.82
C ASN A 246 1.29 -19.08 -3.17
N GLN A 247 2.24 -18.15 -3.35
CA GLN A 247 2.38 -17.38 -4.60
C GLN A 247 3.27 -18.12 -5.61
N THR A 248 2.78 -18.21 -6.84
CA THR A 248 3.43 -18.86 -7.99
C THR A 248 3.53 -17.90 -9.17
N ALA A 249 4.11 -18.37 -10.29
CA ALA A 249 4.21 -17.62 -11.53
C ALA A 249 2.88 -17.07 -12.07
N THR A 250 1.76 -17.72 -11.72
CA THR A 250 0.41 -17.43 -12.21
C THR A 250 -0.48 -16.77 -11.16
N GLY A 251 0.02 -16.52 -9.95
CA GLY A 251 -0.73 -15.92 -8.84
C GLY A 251 -0.80 -16.83 -7.62
N CYS A 252 -1.85 -16.67 -6.80
CA CYS A 252 -2.03 -17.50 -5.61
C CYS A 252 -2.51 -18.90 -6.00
N ALA A 253 -1.77 -19.95 -5.63
CA ALA A 253 -2.15 -21.36 -5.84
C ALA A 253 -3.30 -21.80 -4.93
N LEU A 254 -3.50 -21.11 -3.81
CA LEU A 254 -4.57 -21.40 -2.88
C LEU A 254 -5.91 -20.90 -3.46
N PRO A 255 -6.95 -21.75 -3.53
CA PRO A 255 -8.27 -21.35 -4.00
C PRO A 255 -8.95 -20.41 -2.99
N ARG A 256 -9.91 -19.60 -3.44
CA ARG A 256 -10.46 -18.47 -2.67
C ARG A 256 -11.04 -18.92 -1.33
N GLU A 257 -11.66 -20.10 -1.29
CA GLU A 257 -12.32 -20.70 -0.13
C GLU A 257 -11.33 -21.16 0.94
N LEU A 258 -10.05 -21.32 0.57
CA LEU A 258 -8.97 -21.66 1.49
C LEU A 258 -8.10 -20.44 1.85
N ARG A 259 -8.25 -19.31 1.16
CA ARG A 259 -7.54 -18.08 1.51
C ARG A 259 -8.09 -17.51 2.82
N SER A 260 -7.23 -16.82 3.55
CA SER A 260 -7.67 -16.03 4.72
C SER A 260 -8.62 -14.91 4.31
N ASP A 261 -9.46 -14.49 5.26
CA ASP A 261 -10.36 -13.36 5.05
C ASP A 261 -9.59 -12.06 4.72
N ILE A 262 -8.39 -11.88 5.30
CA ILE A 262 -7.49 -10.77 4.95
C ILE A 262 -7.15 -10.78 3.45
N CYS A 263 -6.79 -11.95 2.91
CA CYS A 263 -6.48 -12.07 1.48
C CYS A 263 -7.71 -11.84 0.60
N ASN A 264 -8.88 -12.31 1.02
CA ASN A 264 -10.12 -12.21 0.24
C ASN A 264 -10.77 -10.82 0.29
N GLU A 265 -10.60 -10.07 1.39
CA GLU A 265 -11.14 -8.70 1.50
C GLU A 265 -10.25 -7.63 0.84
N TYR A 266 -8.97 -7.93 0.68
CA TYR A 266 -8.00 -6.90 0.32
C TYR A 266 -8.02 -6.57 -1.17
N TYR A 267 -8.20 -5.29 -1.48
CA TYR A 267 -7.97 -4.71 -2.80
C TYR A 267 -7.14 -3.43 -2.71
N CYS A 268 -6.25 -3.24 -3.69
CA CYS A 268 -5.44 -2.02 -3.80
C CYS A 268 -6.33 -0.79 -4.06
N SER A 269 -5.80 0.40 -3.79
CA SER A 269 -6.55 1.66 -3.96
C SER A 269 -7.09 1.85 -5.38
N ALA A 270 -6.31 1.50 -6.41
CA ALA A 270 -6.73 1.57 -7.80
C ALA A 270 -7.97 0.70 -8.08
N LEU A 271 -7.98 -0.53 -7.57
CA LEU A 271 -9.09 -1.45 -7.78
C LEU A 271 -10.33 -1.06 -6.95
N LYS A 272 -10.14 -0.56 -5.72
CA LYS A 272 -11.24 0.01 -4.92
C LYS A 272 -11.91 1.20 -5.60
N GLN A 273 -11.12 2.09 -6.21
CA GLN A 273 -11.65 3.22 -6.99
C GLN A 273 -12.44 2.73 -8.20
N TYR A 274 -11.92 1.74 -8.93
CA TYR A 274 -12.65 1.12 -10.03
C TYR A 274 -13.97 0.50 -9.57
N GLN A 275 -13.96 -0.31 -8.50
CA GLN A 275 -15.17 -0.89 -7.91
C GLN A 275 -16.22 0.17 -7.57
N ALA A 276 -15.81 1.26 -6.92
CA ALA A 276 -16.72 2.36 -6.58
C ALA A 276 -17.35 3.03 -7.81
N LEU A 277 -16.63 3.12 -8.93
CA LEU A 277 -17.13 3.70 -10.19
C LEU A 277 -18.09 2.78 -10.95
N GLN A 278 -18.01 1.46 -10.73
CA GLN A 278 -18.80 0.44 -11.42
C GLN A 278 -20.09 0.07 -10.69
N ILE A 279 -20.22 0.39 -9.40
CA ILE A 279 -21.46 0.18 -8.64
C ILE A 279 -22.61 0.90 -9.35
N ASP A 280 -23.73 0.20 -9.50
CA ASP A 280 -24.98 0.68 -10.13
C ASP A 280 -24.87 1.09 -11.61
N ARG A 281 -23.76 0.78 -12.29
CA ARG A 281 -23.69 0.88 -13.75
C ARG A 281 -24.40 -0.30 -14.43
N VAL A 282 -25.00 -0.02 -15.59
CA VAL A 282 -25.55 -1.06 -16.47
C VAL A 282 -24.40 -1.66 -17.28
N GLY A 283 -24.10 -2.94 -17.02
CA GLY A 283 -22.91 -3.60 -17.55
C GLY A 283 -21.65 -3.27 -16.76
N THR A 284 -20.49 -3.71 -17.24
CA THR A 284 -19.20 -3.40 -16.61
C THR A 284 -18.23 -2.87 -17.64
N ASP A 285 -17.71 -1.68 -17.38
CA ASP A 285 -16.76 -1.02 -18.26
C ASP A 285 -15.45 -1.80 -18.30
N SER A 286 -14.78 -1.77 -19.44
CA SER A 286 -13.46 -2.39 -19.56
C SER A 286 -12.45 -1.68 -18.66
N ALA A 287 -11.50 -2.44 -18.13
CA ALA A 287 -10.37 -1.95 -17.35
C ALA A 287 -9.10 -1.98 -18.21
N LEU A 288 -8.50 -0.80 -18.44
CA LEU A 288 -7.13 -0.69 -18.95
C LEU A 288 -6.17 -0.75 -17.76
N VAL A 289 -5.51 -1.89 -17.59
CA VAL A 289 -4.57 -2.11 -16.49
C VAL A 289 -3.16 -1.86 -16.95
N ILE A 290 -2.49 -0.90 -16.32
CA ILE A 290 -1.06 -0.62 -16.47
C ILE A 290 -0.35 -1.17 -15.25
N GLN A 291 0.46 -2.21 -15.45
CA GLN A 291 1.30 -2.77 -14.40
C GLN A 291 2.69 -2.14 -14.47
N ARG A 292 3.16 -1.63 -13.33
CA ARG A 292 4.52 -1.10 -13.19
C ARG A 292 5.42 -2.03 -12.38
N SER A 293 6.73 -1.98 -12.62
CA SER A 293 7.71 -2.89 -12.05
C SER A 293 7.90 -2.74 -10.54
N ALA A 294 7.67 -1.55 -9.98
CA ALA A 294 7.80 -1.37 -8.54
C ALA A 294 6.62 -2.00 -7.80
N THR A 295 6.90 -2.43 -6.56
CA THR A 295 5.88 -2.82 -5.60
C THR A 295 5.17 -1.58 -5.05
N HIS A 296 4.07 -1.79 -4.33
CA HIS A 296 3.39 -0.71 -3.64
C HIS A 296 4.30 0.05 -2.64
N TRP A 297 5.32 -0.63 -2.09
CA TRP A 297 6.13 -0.14 -0.99
C TRP A 297 7.37 0.66 -1.42
N ASN A 298 7.80 0.53 -2.68
CA ASN A 298 9.07 1.09 -3.15
C ASN A 298 8.97 1.94 -4.42
N GLN A 299 7.75 2.30 -4.87
CA GLN A 299 7.53 3.08 -6.08
C GLN A 299 8.24 4.45 -6.11
N PHE A 300 8.54 5.04 -4.94
CA PHE A 300 9.26 6.31 -4.81
C PHE A 300 10.69 6.13 -4.30
N ASN A 301 11.22 4.91 -4.30
CA ASN A 301 12.62 4.68 -3.98
C ASN A 301 13.47 5.03 -5.21
N PRO A 302 14.42 5.99 -5.11
CA PRO A 302 15.25 6.40 -6.24
C PRO A 302 16.09 5.27 -6.86
N GLN A 303 16.36 4.20 -6.11
CA GLN A 303 17.13 3.04 -6.55
C GLN A 303 16.28 1.98 -7.27
N VAL A 304 14.96 2.15 -7.29
CA VAL A 304 14.03 1.20 -7.88
C VAL A 304 13.51 1.76 -9.19
N ARG A 305 13.73 1.03 -10.29
CA ARG A 305 13.06 1.32 -11.55
C ARG A 305 11.57 0.99 -11.42
N ASN A 306 10.72 1.89 -11.88
CA ASN A 306 9.27 1.72 -11.89
C ASN A 306 8.73 1.79 -13.32
N ASP A 307 9.27 0.98 -14.23
CA ASP A 307 8.88 0.97 -15.64
C ASP A 307 7.51 0.30 -15.83
N ILE A 308 6.84 0.57 -16.94
CA ILE A 308 5.66 -0.18 -17.34
C ILE A 308 6.14 -1.57 -17.80
N ASN A 309 5.69 -2.63 -17.14
CA ASN A 309 6.08 -3.99 -17.52
C ASN A 309 5.01 -4.69 -18.35
N ARG A 310 3.75 -4.29 -18.17
CA ARG A 310 2.61 -4.93 -18.83
C ARG A 310 1.46 -3.95 -18.94
N VAL A 311 0.76 -4.03 -20.07
CA VAL A 311 -0.53 -3.36 -20.26
C VAL A 311 -1.53 -4.44 -20.65
N ALA A 312 -2.73 -4.39 -20.05
CA ALA A 312 -3.79 -5.34 -20.34
C ALA A 312 -5.13 -4.62 -20.45
N LEU A 313 -5.96 -5.06 -21.40
CA LEU A 313 -7.37 -4.74 -21.44
C LEU A 313 -8.14 -5.90 -20.81
N ILE A 314 -8.95 -5.62 -19.80
CA ILE A 314 -9.73 -6.62 -19.06
C ILE A 314 -11.20 -6.27 -19.16
N ASP A 315 -11.99 -7.24 -19.56
CA ASP A 315 -13.44 -7.22 -19.44
C ASP A 315 -13.92 -8.47 -18.66
N GLU A 316 -15.24 -8.65 -18.54
CA GLU A 316 -15.82 -9.80 -17.85
C GLU A 316 -15.43 -11.15 -18.48
N HIS A 317 -15.17 -11.19 -19.79
CA HIS A 317 -14.91 -12.43 -20.53
C HIS A 317 -13.43 -12.74 -20.70
N LYS A 318 -12.58 -11.73 -20.93
CA LYS A 318 -11.18 -11.95 -21.32
C LYS A 318 -10.21 -10.96 -20.70
N THR A 319 -8.95 -11.38 -20.66
CA THR A 319 -7.78 -10.54 -20.40
C THR A 319 -6.95 -10.53 -21.68
N HIS A 320 -6.82 -9.37 -22.32
CA HIS A 320 -6.01 -9.20 -23.52
C HIS A 320 -4.74 -8.41 -23.18
N ILE A 321 -3.57 -9.05 -23.30
CA ILE A 321 -2.29 -8.39 -23.09
C ILE A 321 -1.94 -7.55 -24.32
N ILE A 322 -1.69 -6.27 -24.10
CA ILE A 322 -1.32 -5.32 -25.15
C ILE A 322 0.21 -5.26 -25.23
N PRO A 323 0.81 -5.55 -26.41
CA PRO A 323 2.25 -5.39 -26.61
C PRO A 323 2.64 -3.93 -26.40
N VAL A 324 3.46 -3.66 -25.39
CA VAL A 324 3.88 -2.29 -25.10
C VAL A 324 5.16 -2.01 -25.89
N SER A 325 5.04 -1.18 -26.94
CA SER A 325 6.22 -0.55 -27.55
C SER A 325 6.59 0.66 -26.69
N LEU A 326 7.29 0.41 -25.58
CA LEU A 326 7.78 1.51 -24.75
C LEU A 326 8.93 2.20 -25.47
N PRO A 327 8.93 3.53 -25.59
CA PRO A 327 10.16 4.23 -25.95
C PRO A 327 11.21 3.88 -24.89
N ALA A 328 12.39 3.43 -25.33
CA ALA A 328 13.48 3.04 -24.45
C ALA A 328 13.68 4.12 -23.37
N SER A 329 13.53 3.73 -22.11
CA SER A 329 13.78 4.62 -20.96
C SER A 329 15.22 5.10 -21.04
N THR A 330 15.45 6.34 -21.48
CA THR A 330 16.75 7.00 -21.41
C THR A 330 17.09 7.23 -19.95
N GLY A 331 17.85 6.32 -19.37
CA GLY A 331 18.22 6.33 -17.97
C GLY A 331 19.10 5.14 -17.62
N GLN A 332 20.27 5.05 -18.25
CA GLN A 332 21.37 4.27 -17.69
C GLN A 332 21.75 4.91 -16.35
N ILE A 333 21.30 4.33 -15.25
CA ILE A 333 22.03 4.46 -13.98
C ILE A 333 23.16 3.45 -14.09
N THR A 334 24.35 3.95 -14.41
CA THR A 334 25.61 3.22 -14.29
C THR A 334 25.72 2.67 -12.86
N ARG A 335 25.99 1.36 -12.76
CA ARG A 335 26.21 0.62 -11.52
C ARG A 335 27.31 1.22 -10.67
#